data_AF-A0A836X779-F1
#
_entry.id   AF-A0A836X779-F1
#
_cell.length_a   1.000
_cell.length_b   1.000
_cell.length_c   1.000
_cell.angle_alpha   90.00
_cell.angle_beta   90.00
_cell.angle_gamma   90.00
#
_symmetry.space_group_name_H-M   'P 1'
#
loop_
_entity.id
_entity.type
_entity.pdbx_description
1 polymer ?
#
loop_
_entity_poly.entity_id
_entity_poly.type
_entity_poly.pdbx_seq_one_letter_code
_entity_poly.pdbx_strand_id
1 'polypeptide(L)'
;MIQGDNPAELPLRDIHLPDSSLWWPPAPGWWILLTLILMIIVATVYFIRRRRKHRISALYLARQELTRIENEFKLNQDKSELVKEISELIRRVSISLFKRDESASITGEKWLLFLDQLQGDKSFSNGTGRVLIEAPYQSNPNYDATELLLLTSVWIESAGRNPLPQKLS
;
A
#
# COMPACT_ATOMS: atom_id res chain seq x y z
N MET A 1 -32.13 -73.40 62.49
CA MET A 1 -31.51 -73.12 61.18
C MET A 1 -32.62 -72.91 60.16
N ILE A 2 -32.97 -71.66 59.86
CA ILE A 2 -33.57 -71.06 58.63
C ILE A 2 -33.47 -69.54 58.93
N GLN A 3 -32.41 -68.83 58.54
CA GLN A 3 -32.20 -68.16 57.24
C GLN A 3 -33.41 -67.30 56.86
N GLY A 4 -33.40 -65.97 56.75
CA GLY A 4 -32.38 -64.94 56.77
C GLY A 4 -33.07 -63.67 56.24
N ASP A 5 -32.74 -62.54 56.84
CA ASP A 5 -32.77 -61.18 56.29
C ASP A 5 -34.06 -60.47 55.82
N ASN A 6 -34.30 -59.36 56.55
CA ASN A 6 -34.55 -58.01 56.07
C ASN A 6 -35.89 -57.63 55.40
N PRO A 7 -36.80 -56.96 56.14
CA PRO A 7 -37.69 -55.96 55.56
C PRO A 7 -36.93 -54.62 55.39
N ALA A 8 -35.71 -54.68 54.85
CA ALA A 8 -34.88 -53.50 54.65
C ALA A 8 -35.07 -53.02 53.21
N GLU A 9 -35.63 -51.81 53.14
CA GLU A 9 -35.28 -50.80 52.17
C GLU A 9 -35.91 -50.99 50.78
N LEU A 10 -37.02 -50.28 50.59
CA LEU A 10 -37.46 -49.85 49.27
C LEU A 10 -36.22 -49.31 48.53
N PRO A 11 -35.89 -49.82 47.32
CA PRO A 11 -34.77 -49.29 46.58
C PRO A 11 -35.16 -47.85 46.23
N LEU A 12 -34.52 -46.90 46.93
CA LEU A 12 -34.57 -45.49 46.59
C LEU A 12 -34.07 -45.42 45.15
N ARG A 13 -35.01 -45.24 44.22
CA ARG A 13 -34.69 -45.12 42.81
C ARG A 13 -33.93 -43.81 42.69
N ASP A 14 -32.62 -43.90 42.59
CA ASP A 14 -31.76 -42.78 42.25
C ASP A 14 -32.37 -42.08 41.05
N ILE A 15 -32.91 -40.89 41.29
CA ILE A 15 -33.28 -39.98 40.23
C ILE A 15 -31.93 -39.57 39.65
N HIS A 16 -31.50 -40.25 38.60
CA HIS A 16 -30.46 -39.77 37.72
C HIS A 16 -30.92 -38.38 37.27
N LEU A 17 -30.39 -37.33 37.90
CA LEU A 17 -30.36 -36.03 37.25
C LEU A 17 -29.62 -36.30 35.94
N PRO A 18 -30.20 -35.96 34.77
CA PRO A 18 -29.43 -36.06 33.55
C PRO A 18 -28.21 -35.19 33.81
N ASP A 19 -27.02 -35.78 33.73
CA ASP A 19 -25.77 -35.03 33.69
C ASP A 19 -26.09 -33.80 32.86
N SER A 20 -26.04 -32.63 33.51
CA SER A 20 -26.23 -31.38 32.83
C SER A 20 -25.11 -31.36 31.81
N SER A 21 -25.43 -31.82 30.60
CA SER A 21 -24.51 -31.91 29.50
C SER A 21 -24.28 -30.48 29.05
N LEU A 22 -23.51 -29.76 29.88
CA LEU A 22 -22.84 -28.50 29.64
C LEU A 22 -21.74 -28.67 28.58
N TRP A 23 -21.69 -29.82 27.91
CA TRP A 23 -20.79 -30.14 26.83
C TRP A 23 -21.54 -30.38 25.52
N TRP A 24 -22.62 -29.62 25.30
CA TRP A 24 -23.12 -29.45 23.94
C TRP A 24 -22.00 -28.82 23.07
N PRO A 25 -21.74 -29.37 21.87
CA PRO A 25 -20.73 -28.82 20.99
C PRO A 25 -21.15 -27.37 20.73
N PRO A 26 -20.27 -26.36 20.91
CA PRO A 26 -20.62 -25.00 20.59
C PRO A 26 -21.18 -25.02 19.18
N ALA A 27 -22.46 -24.65 19.04
CA ALA A 27 -23.26 -24.86 17.85
C ALA A 27 -22.43 -24.64 16.58
N PRO A 28 -22.56 -25.46 15.52
CA PRO A 28 -21.69 -25.44 14.34
C PRO A 28 -21.53 -24.04 13.69
N GLY A 29 -22.41 -23.09 14.01
CA GLY A 29 -22.27 -21.68 13.69
C GLY A 29 -20.97 -21.01 14.18
N TRP A 30 -20.32 -21.47 15.26
CA TRP A 30 -19.02 -20.92 15.67
C TRP A 30 -17.89 -21.33 14.73
N TRP A 31 -17.94 -22.56 14.19
CA TRP A 31 -17.00 -22.98 13.15
C TRP A 31 -17.22 -22.22 11.85
N ILE A 32 -18.47 -21.93 11.49
CA ILE A 32 -18.80 -21.05 10.36
C ILE A 32 -18.27 -19.63 10.62
N LEU A 33 -18.42 -19.11 11.84
CA LEU A 33 -17.90 -17.78 12.19
C LEU A 33 -16.37 -17.74 12.18
N LEU A 34 -15.71 -18.75 12.74
CA LEU A 34 -14.25 -18.88 12.75
C LEU A 34 -13.69 -18.99 11.33
N THR A 35 -14.31 -19.79 10.47
CA THR A 35 -13.91 -19.94 9.07
C THR A 35 -14.15 -18.65 8.28
N LEU A 36 -15.26 -17.94 8.52
CA LEU A 36 -15.52 -16.64 7.91
C LEU A 36 -14.48 -15.60 8.32
N ILE A 37 -14.15 -15.51 9.62
CA ILE A 37 -13.09 -14.63 10.13
C ILE A 37 -11.76 -14.98 9.48
N LEU A 38 -11.41 -16.27 9.42
CA LEU A 38 -10.16 -16.72 8.78
C LEU A 38 -10.13 -16.34 7.30
N MET A 39 -11.23 -16.51 6.57
CA MET A 39 -11.33 -16.12 5.16
C MET A 39 -11.14 -14.61 4.98
N ILE A 40 -11.73 -13.78 5.84
CA ILE A 40 -11.56 -12.33 5.82
C ILE A 40 -10.10 -11.96 6.08
N ILE A 41 -9.45 -12.59 7.06
CA ILE A 41 -8.04 -12.37 7.37
C ILE A 41 -7.17 -12.74 6.16
N VAL A 42 -7.38 -13.93 5.58
CA VAL A 42 -6.62 -14.39 4.40
C VAL A 42 -6.83 -13.45 3.22
N ALA A 43 -8.07 -13.05 2.93
CA ALA A 43 -8.39 -12.11 1.86
C ALA A 43 -7.71 -10.75 2.09
N THR A 44 -7.76 -10.25 3.32
CA THR A 44 -7.13 -8.98 3.72
C THR A 44 -5.62 -9.05 3.55
N VAL A 45 -4.98 -10.10 4.08
CA VAL A 45 -3.53 -10.32 3.96
C VAL A 45 -3.13 -10.48 2.50
N TYR A 46 -3.88 -11.25 1.71
CA TYR A 46 -3.62 -11.43 0.28
C TYR A 46 -3.69 -10.11 -0.48
N PHE A 47 -4.72 -9.30 -0.23
CA PHE A 47 -4.91 -8.02 -0.89
C PHE A 47 -3.81 -7.01 -0.50
N ILE A 48 -3.43 -6.97 0.77
CA ILE A 48 -2.32 -6.14 1.26
C ILE A 48 -1.00 -6.59 0.61
N ARG A 49 -0.70 -7.90 0.59
CA ARG A 49 0.52 -8.44 -0.01
C ARG A 49 0.59 -8.14 -1.51
N ARG A 50 -0.53 -8.30 -2.22
CA ARG A 50 -0.59 -8.01 -3.66
C ARG A 50 -0.33 -6.54 -3.94
N ARG A 51 -0.94 -5.63 -3.19
CA ARG A 51 -0.67 -4.19 -3.31
C ARG A 51 0.79 -3.84 -3.00
N ARG A 52 1.38 -4.42 -1.94
CA ARG A 52 2.79 -4.19 -1.61
C ARG A 52 3.73 -4.70 -2.71
N LYS A 53 3.47 -5.88 -3.28
CA LYS A 53 4.28 -6.42 -4.39
C LYS A 53 4.26 -5.50 -5.61
N HIS A 54 3.09 -5.04 -6.04
CA HIS A 54 2.98 -4.12 -7.17
C HIS A 54 3.75 -2.80 -6.93
N ARG A 55 3.71 -2.25 -5.71
CA ARG A 55 4.46 -1.05 -5.34
C ARG A 55 5.97 -1.25 -5.40
N ILE A 56 6.47 -2.36 -4.83
CA ILE A 56 7.91 -2.66 -4.82
C ILE A 56 8.42 -2.82 -6.25
N SER A 57 7.68 -3.54 -7.11
CA SER A 57 8.05 -3.71 -8.51
C SER A 57 8.05 -2.37 -9.27
N ALA A 58 7.06 -1.51 -9.05
CA ALA A 58 6.99 -0.20 -9.70
C ALA A 58 8.17 0.70 -9.32
N LEU A 59 8.56 0.73 -8.04
CA LEU A 59 9.70 1.51 -7.55
C LEU A 59 11.03 0.98 -8.09
N TYR A 60 11.17 -0.35 -8.17
CA TYR A 60 12.36 -0.97 -8.75
C TYR A 60 12.54 -0.56 -10.22
N LEU A 61 11.48 -0.67 -11.02
CA LEU A 61 11.48 -0.23 -12.41
C LEU A 61 11.75 1.27 -12.55
N ALA A 62 11.18 2.09 -11.64
CA ALA A 62 11.40 3.53 -11.64
C ALA A 62 12.87 3.91 -11.41
N ARG A 63 13.55 3.22 -10.48
CA ARG A 63 14.98 3.43 -10.22
C ARG A 63 15.84 3.03 -11.40
N GLN A 64 15.53 1.88 -12.02
CA GLN A 64 16.24 1.42 -13.19
C GLN A 64 16.12 2.41 -14.36
N GLU A 65 14.91 2.93 -14.58
CA GLU A 65 14.68 3.96 -15.61
C GLU A 65 15.43 5.25 -15.26
N LEU A 66 15.43 5.70 -14.00
CA LEU A 66 16.19 6.90 -13.61
C LEU A 66 17.69 6.74 -13.88
N THR A 67 18.28 5.58 -13.57
CA THR A 67 19.69 5.30 -13.90
C THR A 67 19.94 5.30 -15.41
N ARG A 68 18.98 4.81 -16.20
CA ARG A 68 19.06 4.87 -17.67
C ARG A 68 19.07 6.32 -18.16
N ILE A 69 18.12 7.13 -17.71
CA ILE A 69 18.01 8.56 -18.04
C ILE A 69 19.29 9.31 -17.67
N GLU A 70 19.85 9.05 -16.48
CA GLU A 70 21.11 9.65 -16.03
C GLU A 70 22.29 9.31 -16.97
N ASN A 71 22.37 8.05 -17.41
CA ASN A 71 23.43 7.61 -18.33
C ASN A 71 23.26 8.20 -19.74
N GLU A 72 22.03 8.28 -20.25
CA GLU A 72 21.73 8.92 -21.54
C GLU A 72 22.07 10.42 -21.49
N PHE A 73 21.74 11.10 -20.40
CA PHE A 73 22.11 12.50 -20.19
C PHE A 73 23.64 12.71 -20.13
N LYS A 74 24.41 11.79 -19.53
CA LYS A 74 25.88 11.87 -19.53
C LYS A 74 26.49 11.81 -20.92
N LEU A 75 25.81 11.15 -21.87
CA LEU A 75 26.27 11.01 -23.25
C LEU A 75 25.83 12.20 -24.13
N ASN A 76 24.55 12.56 -24.05
CA ASN A 76 23.95 13.53 -24.96
C ASN A 76 24.00 14.97 -24.43
N GLN A 77 24.05 15.15 -23.11
CA GLN A 77 23.92 16.44 -22.40
C GLN A 77 22.69 17.27 -22.81
N ASP A 78 21.66 16.62 -23.37
CA ASP A 78 20.42 17.27 -23.77
C ASP A 78 19.52 17.48 -22.55
N LYS A 79 19.46 18.74 -22.11
CA LYS A 79 18.62 19.16 -21.00
C LYS A 79 17.12 19.08 -21.34
N SER A 80 16.73 19.36 -22.59
CA SER A 80 15.32 19.30 -22.96
C SER A 80 14.80 17.86 -22.92
N GLU A 81 15.59 16.92 -23.42
CA GLU A 81 15.28 15.49 -23.36
C GLU A 81 15.23 15.01 -21.90
N LEU A 82 16.21 15.38 -21.08
CA LEU A 82 16.26 15.02 -19.66
C LEU A 82 14.98 15.45 -18.91
N VAL A 83 14.54 16.71 -19.01
CA VAL A 83 13.32 17.14 -18.30
C VAL A 83 12.10 16.35 -18.75
N LYS A 84 11.98 16.10 -20.05
CA LYS A 84 10.87 15.35 -20.61
C LYS A 84 10.80 13.94 -20.05
N GLU A 85 11.92 13.21 -20.05
CA GLU A 85 11.98 11.85 -19.53
C GLU A 85 11.72 11.79 -18.02
N ILE A 86 12.25 12.75 -17.25
CA ILE A 86 11.98 12.84 -15.81
C ILE A 86 10.49 13.12 -15.55
N SER A 87 9.87 14.03 -16.30
CA SER A 87 8.45 14.35 -16.19
C SER A 87 7.57 13.14 -16.51
N GLU A 88 7.89 12.40 -17.57
CA GLU A 88 7.20 11.15 -17.93
C GLU A 88 7.39 10.06 -16.88
N LEU A 89 8.60 9.90 -16.33
CA LEU A 89 8.91 8.94 -15.28
C LEU A 89 8.09 9.22 -14.02
N ILE A 90 8.12 10.45 -13.50
CA ILE A 90 7.38 10.85 -12.30
C ILE A 90 5.88 10.62 -12.51
N ARG A 91 5.34 10.96 -13.70
CA ARG A 91 3.94 10.72 -14.04
C ARG A 91 3.61 9.22 -14.05
N ARG A 92 4.43 8.38 -14.68
CA ARG A 92 4.25 6.92 -14.72
C ARG A 92 4.29 6.31 -13.33
N VAL A 93 5.23 6.73 -12.49
CA VAL A 93 5.37 6.30 -11.09
C VAL A 93 4.16 6.74 -10.27
N SER A 94 3.73 7.98 -10.43
CA SER A 94 2.55 8.51 -9.75
C SER A 94 1.30 7.68 -10.09
N ILE A 95 1.05 7.40 -11.37
CA ILE A 95 -0.09 6.57 -11.79
C ILE A 95 0.02 5.12 -11.30
N SER A 96 1.24 4.58 -11.18
CA SER A 96 1.46 3.21 -10.70
C SER A 96 1.28 3.07 -9.19
N LEU A 97 1.72 4.05 -8.41
CA LEU A 97 1.69 4.03 -6.94
C LEU A 97 0.35 4.53 -6.36
N PHE A 98 -0.31 5.43 -7.08
CA PHE A 98 -1.50 6.15 -6.65
C PHE A 98 -2.70 5.80 -7.54
N LYS A 99 -3.92 5.87 -6.99
CA LYS A 99 -5.12 5.55 -7.77
C LYS A 99 -5.24 6.50 -8.96
N ARG A 100 -5.58 5.94 -10.12
CA ARG A 100 -5.69 6.65 -11.41
C ARG A 100 -6.61 7.86 -11.35
N ASP A 101 -7.69 7.81 -10.57
CA ASP A 101 -8.65 8.92 -10.44
C ASP A 101 -8.09 10.16 -9.74
N GLU A 102 -7.18 9.99 -8.78
CA GLU A 102 -6.60 11.12 -8.05
C GLU A 102 -5.38 11.69 -8.78
N SER A 103 -4.56 10.87 -9.45
CA SER A 103 -3.32 11.33 -10.06
C SER A 103 -3.44 11.77 -11.52
N ALA A 104 -4.38 11.23 -12.30
CA ALA A 104 -4.46 11.51 -13.74
C ALA A 104 -5.02 12.91 -14.07
N SER A 105 -5.82 13.50 -13.17
CA SER A 105 -6.40 14.83 -13.37
C SER A 105 -5.51 15.99 -12.88
N ILE A 106 -4.41 15.70 -12.19
CA ILE A 106 -3.55 16.73 -11.62
C ILE A 106 -2.51 17.16 -12.66
N THR A 107 -2.54 18.42 -13.06
CA THR A 107 -1.62 19.03 -14.03
C THR A 107 -1.09 20.38 -13.52
N GLY A 108 0.03 20.84 -14.09
CA GLY A 108 0.61 22.15 -13.80
C GLY A 108 1.03 22.33 -12.33
N GLU A 109 0.75 23.49 -11.76
CA GLU A 109 1.14 23.83 -10.37
C GLU A 109 0.54 22.87 -9.33
N LYS A 110 -0.69 22.38 -9.54
CA LYS A 110 -1.30 21.40 -8.64
C LYS A 110 -0.51 20.09 -8.60
N TRP A 111 0.15 19.75 -9.70
CA TRP A 111 0.97 18.54 -9.76
C TRP A 111 2.26 18.70 -8.97
N LEU A 112 2.91 19.86 -9.04
CA LEU A 112 4.10 20.13 -8.21
C LEU A 112 3.75 20.11 -6.72
N LEU A 113 2.62 20.72 -6.32
CA LEU A 113 2.15 20.68 -4.93
C LEU A 113 1.86 19.26 -4.44
N PHE A 114 1.36 18.40 -5.33
CA PHE A 114 1.14 16.99 -5.02
C PHE A 114 2.47 16.25 -4.79
N LEU A 115 3.51 16.53 -5.58
CA LEU A 115 4.84 15.95 -5.40
C LEU A 115 5.48 16.41 -4.07
N ASP A 116 5.32 17.69 -3.74
CA ASP A 116 5.79 18.30 -2.49
C ASP A 116 5.15 17.65 -1.25
N GLN A 117 3.85 17.34 -1.30
CA GLN A 117 3.16 16.66 -0.20
C GLN A 117 3.72 15.27 0.10
N LEU A 118 4.21 14.55 -0.92
CA LEU A 118 4.79 13.22 -0.75
C LEU A 118 6.20 13.29 -0.14
N GLN A 119 6.98 14.29 -0.55
CA GLN A 119 8.33 14.51 -0.07
C GLN A 119 8.37 15.19 1.31
N GLY A 120 7.35 15.98 1.65
CA GLY A 120 7.29 16.78 2.86
C GLY A 120 8.06 18.10 2.78
N ASP A 121 8.43 18.52 1.57
CA ASP A 121 9.20 19.73 1.27
C ASP A 121 8.65 20.41 0.01
N LYS A 122 8.96 21.69 -0.21
CA LYS A 122 8.49 22.53 -1.33
C LYS A 122 9.46 22.59 -2.51
N SER A 123 10.35 21.61 -2.62
CA SER A 123 11.41 21.57 -3.64
C SER A 123 10.88 21.46 -5.07
N PHE A 124 9.66 20.94 -5.29
CA PHE A 124 9.03 20.91 -6.61
C PHE A 124 8.29 22.20 -6.96
N SER A 125 7.48 22.77 -6.05
CA SER A 125 6.72 24.02 -6.35
C SER A 125 7.56 25.29 -6.34
N ASN A 126 8.56 25.38 -5.46
CA ASN A 126 9.39 26.57 -5.28
C ASN A 126 10.84 26.40 -5.73
N GLY A 127 11.24 25.20 -6.18
CA GLY A 127 12.62 24.88 -6.55
C GLY A 127 12.76 24.42 -8.00
N THR A 128 13.81 23.65 -8.24
CA THR A 128 14.21 23.16 -9.58
C THR A 128 13.17 22.25 -10.22
N GLY A 129 12.22 21.68 -9.44
CA GLY A 129 11.11 20.89 -9.98
C GLY A 129 10.09 21.68 -10.81
N ARG A 130 10.05 23.02 -10.73
CA ARG A 130 9.21 23.86 -11.61
C ARG A 130 9.52 23.66 -13.09
N VAL A 131 10.77 23.31 -13.39
CA VAL A 131 11.21 23.04 -14.76
C VAL A 131 10.39 21.93 -15.42
N LEU A 132 9.81 21.01 -14.65
CA LEU A 132 8.99 19.90 -15.17
C LEU A 132 7.68 20.35 -15.82
N ILE A 133 7.16 21.53 -15.47
CA ILE A 133 5.96 22.12 -16.09
C ILE A 133 6.30 23.25 -17.05
N GLU A 134 7.45 23.90 -16.89
CA GLU A 134 7.88 25.05 -17.69
C GLU A 134 8.68 24.63 -18.94
N ALA A 135 9.49 23.57 -18.87
CA ALA A 135 10.36 23.12 -19.96
C ALA A 135 9.65 22.74 -21.26
N PRO A 136 8.45 22.12 -21.28
CA PRO A 136 7.74 21.84 -22.53
C PRO A 136 7.45 23.10 -23.36
N TYR A 137 7.48 24.28 -22.73
CA TYR A 137 7.24 25.58 -23.35
C TYR A 137 8.52 26.40 -23.55
N GLN A 138 9.70 25.89 -23.18
CA GLN A 138 10.98 26.59 -23.31
C GLN A 138 11.92 25.87 -24.29
N SER A 139 12.43 26.58 -25.29
CA SER A 139 13.36 26.01 -26.27
C SER A 139 14.78 25.75 -25.73
N ASN A 140 15.17 26.38 -24.61
CA ASN A 140 16.45 26.14 -23.95
C ASN A 140 16.31 26.28 -22.42
N PRO A 141 15.84 25.22 -21.73
CA PRO A 141 15.61 25.28 -20.30
C PRO A 141 16.94 25.42 -19.55
N ASN A 142 17.10 26.54 -18.83
CA ASN A 142 18.28 26.81 -18.02
C ASN A 142 18.07 26.39 -16.57
N TYR A 143 18.48 25.16 -16.26
CA TYR A 143 18.39 24.59 -14.91
C TYR A 143 19.59 23.67 -14.62
N ASP A 144 19.76 23.31 -13.34
CA ASP A 144 20.75 22.34 -12.89
C ASP A 144 20.20 20.91 -13.06
N ALA A 145 20.76 20.19 -14.03
CA ALA A 145 20.40 18.82 -14.34
C ALA A 145 20.72 17.84 -13.20
N THR A 146 21.82 18.07 -12.49
CA THR A 146 22.25 17.23 -11.36
C THR A 146 21.27 17.37 -10.21
N GLU A 147 20.86 18.61 -9.92
CA GLU A 147 19.88 18.89 -8.88
C GLU A 147 18.52 18.27 -9.20
N LEU A 148 18.07 18.33 -10.46
CA LEU A 148 16.81 17.70 -10.88
C LEU A 148 16.85 16.17 -10.74
N LEU A 149 17.96 15.54 -11.13
CA LEU A 149 18.17 14.10 -10.99
C LEU A 149 18.16 13.68 -9.51
N LEU A 150 18.86 14.42 -8.65
CA LEU A 150 18.88 14.19 -7.21
C LEU A 150 17.48 14.35 -6.62
N LEU A 151 16.78 15.44 -6.94
CA LEU A 151 15.42 15.70 -6.48
C LEU A 151 14.48 14.55 -6.85
N THR A 152 14.57 14.07 -8.10
CA THR A 152 13.78 12.93 -8.59
C THR A 152 14.11 11.65 -7.84
N SER A 153 15.39 11.35 -7.60
CA SER A 153 15.81 10.16 -6.86
C SER A 153 15.25 10.12 -5.43
N VAL A 154 15.35 11.24 -4.71
CA VAL A 154 14.81 11.40 -3.35
C VAL A 154 13.30 11.26 -3.36
N TRP A 155 12.63 11.85 -4.35
CA TRP A 155 11.19 11.75 -4.47
C TRP A 155 10.72 10.30 -4.69
N ILE A 156 11.34 9.54 -5.61
CA ILE A 156 11.01 8.12 -5.84
C ILE A 156 11.16 7.32 -4.55
N GLU A 157 12.19 7.61 -3.75
CA GLU A 157 12.37 6.96 -2.47
C GLU A 157 11.29 7.33 -1.45
N SER A 158 10.92 8.62 -1.37
CA SER A 158 9.83 9.08 -0.49
C SER A 158 8.48 8.48 -0.87
N ALA A 159 8.18 8.40 -2.17
CA ALA A 159 6.95 7.85 -2.72
C ALA A 159 6.80 6.35 -2.43
N GLY A 160 7.94 5.65 -2.22
CA GLY A 160 7.94 4.26 -1.81
C GLY A 160 7.67 4.03 -0.31
N ARG A 161 8.03 5.00 0.54
CA ARG A 161 7.84 4.91 1.99
C ARG A 161 6.46 5.41 2.44
N ASN A 162 5.98 6.51 1.86
CA ASN A 162 4.75 7.15 2.30
C ASN A 162 3.54 6.70 1.46
N PRO A 163 2.52 6.05 2.06
CA PRO A 163 1.20 5.98 1.43
C PRO A 163 0.61 7.40 1.35
N LEU A 164 -0.11 7.73 0.27
CA LEU A 164 -0.73 9.04 0.07
C LEU A 164 -1.40 9.56 1.34
N PRO A 165 -1.25 10.85 1.67
CA PRO A 165 -2.12 11.48 2.66
C PRO A 165 -3.58 11.36 2.18
N GLN A 166 -4.47 10.88 3.05
CA GLN A 166 -5.89 10.59 2.72
C GLN A 166 -6.76 11.83 2.40
N LYS A 167 -6.18 13.03 2.23
CA LYS A 167 -6.93 14.27 2.01
C LYS A 167 -6.48 14.98 0.73
N LEU A 168 -7.18 14.67 -0.36
CA LEU A 168 -7.33 15.56 -1.51
C LEU A 168 -8.81 15.96 -1.56
N SER A 169 -9.19 16.94 -0.73
CA SER A 169 -10.52 17.57 -0.74
C SER A 169 -10.37 19.07 -0.67
#